data_AF-A0A7J4FAZ5-F1
#
_entry.id   AF-A0A7J4FAZ5-F1
#
_cell.length_a   1.000
_cell.length_b   1.000
_cell.length_c   1.000
_cell.angle_alpha   90.00
_cell.angle_beta   90.00
_cell.angle_gamma   90.00
#
_symmetry.space_group_name_H-M   'P 1'
#
loop_
_entity.id
_entity.type
_entity.pdbx_description
1 polymer ?
#
loop_
_entity_poly.entity_id
_entity_poly.type
_entity_poly.pdbx_seq_one_letter_code
_entity_poly.pdbx_strand_id
1 'polypeptide(L)'
;MIKPNVVVDQNRLAVTHVDALRALLDFIDEFDPDQVMIAEGSGDPLSRFRSFGYLELGREYPVEFVDLNKGGYEEIRLLTADFGETGAGCPRSRLGATVEPRSP
;
A
#
# COMPACT_ATOMS: atom_id res chain seq x y z
N MET A 1 -4.29 3.22 3.79
CA MET A 1 -3.59 2.65 2.61
C MET A 1 -3.38 1.17 2.83
N ILE A 2 -3.61 0.35 1.81
CA ILE A 2 -3.41 -1.10 1.83
C ILE A 2 -2.23 -1.43 0.90
N LYS A 3 -1.24 -2.17 1.41
CA LYS A 3 -0.07 -2.61 0.63
C LYS A 3 -0.10 -4.14 0.45
N PRO A 4 -0.79 -4.65 -0.58
CA PRO A 4 -0.87 -6.10 -0.81
C PRO A 4 0.50 -6.64 -1.22
N ASN A 5 0.75 -7.94 -0.98
CA ASN A 5 1.95 -8.57 -1.51
C ASN A 5 1.73 -8.96 -2.98
N VAL A 6 2.38 -8.26 -3.92
CA VAL A 6 2.34 -8.57 -5.37
C VAL A 6 3.73 -8.50 -6.02
N VAL A 7 4.72 -9.07 -5.33
CA VAL A 7 6.13 -9.04 -5.77
C VAL A 7 6.40 -9.96 -6.96
N VAL A 8 5.74 -11.13 -7.00
CA VAL A 8 5.91 -12.15 -8.04
C VAL A 8 4.76 -12.07 -9.05
N ASP A 9 5.06 -12.03 -10.34
CA ASP A 9 4.08 -11.87 -11.42
C ASP A 9 3.53 -13.19 -11.97
N GLN A 10 4.24 -14.31 -11.77
CA GLN A 10 3.88 -15.62 -12.36
C GLN A 10 3.30 -16.64 -11.38
N ASN A 11 3.36 -16.37 -10.07
CA ASN A 11 2.92 -17.33 -9.04
C ASN A 11 1.81 -16.75 -8.17
N ARG A 12 0.56 -17.14 -8.45
CA ARG A 12 -0.63 -16.72 -7.68
C ARG A 12 -0.57 -17.12 -6.20
N LEU A 13 0.14 -18.19 -5.85
CA LEU A 13 0.29 -18.62 -4.44
C LEU A 13 1.24 -17.70 -3.65
N ALA A 14 2.04 -16.88 -4.33
CA ALA A 14 2.95 -15.91 -3.73
C ALA A 14 2.38 -14.49 -3.74
N VAL A 15 1.10 -14.32 -4.04
CA VAL A 15 0.41 -13.01 -4.15
C VAL A 15 -0.82 -13.01 -3.25
N THR A 16 -1.12 -11.86 -2.63
CA THR A 16 -2.37 -11.69 -1.88
C THR A 16 -3.55 -11.97 -2.80
N HIS A 17 -4.48 -12.85 -2.43
CA HIS A 17 -5.62 -13.15 -3.29
C HIS A 17 -6.56 -11.93 -3.39
N VAL A 18 -7.18 -11.71 -4.55
CA VAL A 18 -8.11 -10.57 -4.74
C VAL A 18 -9.29 -10.61 -3.75
N ASP A 19 -9.76 -11.81 -3.40
CA ASP A 19 -10.85 -11.96 -2.44
C ASP A 19 -10.45 -11.59 -1.01
N ALA A 20 -9.18 -11.76 -0.63
CA ALA A 20 -8.69 -11.29 0.66
C ALA A 20 -8.69 -9.76 0.71
N LEU A 21 -8.38 -9.11 -0.42
CA LEU A 21 -8.46 -7.66 -0.54
C LEU A 21 -9.92 -7.18 -0.53
N ARG A 22 -10.83 -7.88 -1.21
CA ARG A 22 -12.27 -7.61 -1.15
C ARG A 22 -12.81 -7.69 0.28
N ALA A 23 -12.53 -8.78 0.99
CA ALA A 23 -12.99 -8.95 2.37
C ALA A 23 -12.44 -7.86 3.32
N LEU A 24 -11.21 -7.39 3.08
CA LEU A 24 -10.65 -6.27 3.83
C LEU A 24 -11.34 -4.95 3.49
N LEU A 25 -11.68 -4.72 2.22
CA LEU A 25 -12.43 -3.54 1.79
C LEU A 25 -13.84 -3.54 2.40
N ASP A 26 -14.55 -4.67 2.39
CA ASP A 26 -15.84 -4.81 3.06
C ASP A 26 -15.76 -4.41 4.55
N PHE A 27 -14.72 -4.88 5.24
CA PHE A 27 -14.51 -4.56 6.65
C PHE A 27 -14.17 -3.07 6.88
N ILE A 28 -13.34 -2.48 6.02
CA ILE A 28 -12.90 -1.08 6.18
C ILE A 28 -14.02 -0.10 5.80
N ASP A 29 -14.90 -0.46 4.87
CA ASP A 29 -16.02 0.38 4.41
C ASP A 29 -16.96 0.77 5.56
N GLU A 30 -17.11 -0.10 6.57
CA GLU A 30 -17.87 0.18 7.80
C GLU A 30 -17.38 1.42 8.58
N PHE A 31 -16.14 1.86 8.33
CA PHE A 31 -15.50 2.98 9.01
C PHE A 31 -15.53 4.29 8.20
N ASP A 32 -16.19 4.32 7.04
CA ASP A 32 -16.35 5.50 6.17
C ASP A 32 -15.03 6.26 5.90
N PRO A 33 -14.01 5.58 5.32
CA PRO A 33 -12.72 6.22 5.07
C PRO A 33 -12.82 7.29 3.97
N ASP A 34 -12.25 8.48 4.22
CA ASP A 34 -12.15 9.55 3.21
C ASP A 34 -11.49 9.08 1.90
N GLN A 35 -10.50 8.19 2.00
CA GLN A 35 -9.81 7.62 0.86
C GLN A 35 -9.19 6.26 1.17
N VAL A 36 -9.38 5.29 0.26
CA VAL A 36 -8.65 4.02 0.28
C VAL A 36 -7.73 3.92 -0.94
N MET A 37 -6.46 3.66 -0.68
CA MET A 37 -5.44 3.41 -1.71
C MET A 37 -4.90 1.99 -1.61
N ILE A 38 -4.81 1.30 -2.74
CA ILE A 38 -4.11 0.03 -2.90
C ILE A 38 -2.78 0.32 -3.60
N ALA A 39 -1.67 0.18 -2.88
CA ALA A 39 -0.38 0.67 -3.31
C ALA A 39 0.72 -0.42 -3.25
N GLU A 40 1.62 -0.45 -4.22
CA GLU A 40 2.80 -1.33 -4.21
C GLU A 40 3.97 -0.66 -4.94
N GLY A 41 5.22 -1.02 -4.57
CA GLY A 41 6.46 -0.50 -5.16
C GLY A 41 7.34 -1.56 -5.84
N SER A 42 6.96 -2.83 -5.84
CA SER A 42 7.77 -3.89 -6.44
C SER A 42 7.46 -4.07 -7.93
N GLY A 43 8.49 -3.95 -8.79
CA GLY A 43 8.40 -4.22 -10.23
C GLY A 43 7.49 -3.24 -10.98
N ASP A 44 6.48 -3.78 -11.70
CA ASP A 44 5.40 -3.01 -12.36
C ASP A 44 4.05 -3.31 -11.68
N PRO A 45 3.71 -2.57 -10.60
CA PRO A 45 2.51 -2.81 -9.80
C PRO A 45 1.21 -2.75 -10.59
N LEU A 46 1.06 -1.77 -11.49
CA LEU A 46 -0.20 -1.54 -12.20
C LEU A 46 -0.51 -2.67 -13.19
N SER A 47 0.50 -3.16 -13.90
CA SER A 47 0.38 -4.34 -14.77
C SER A 47 0.01 -5.59 -13.96
N ARG A 48 0.57 -5.73 -12.75
CA ARG A 48 0.29 -6.88 -11.87
C ARG A 48 -1.10 -6.81 -11.24
N PHE A 49 -1.54 -5.64 -10.78
CA PHE A 49 -2.92 -5.43 -10.33
C PHE A 49 -3.93 -5.84 -11.40
N ARG A 50 -3.67 -5.50 -12.66
CA ARG A 50 -4.49 -5.97 -13.79
C ARG A 50 -4.45 -7.49 -13.94
N SER A 51 -3.25 -8.09 -13.93
CA SER A 51 -3.05 -9.53 -14.15
C SER A 51 -3.66 -10.42 -13.04
N PHE A 52 -3.71 -9.91 -11.81
CA PHE A 52 -4.31 -10.60 -10.67
C PHE A 52 -5.77 -10.19 -10.40
N GLY A 53 -6.37 -9.36 -11.27
CA GLY A 53 -7.79 -9.02 -11.22
C GLY A 53 -8.18 -7.95 -10.20
N TYR A 54 -7.20 -7.25 -9.62
CA TYR A 54 -7.47 -6.24 -8.58
C TYR A 54 -8.22 -5.04 -9.11
N LEU A 55 -8.01 -4.66 -10.38
CA LEU A 55 -8.65 -3.48 -10.97
C LEU A 55 -10.18 -3.59 -11.02
N GLU A 56 -10.72 -4.81 -10.97
CA GLU A 56 -12.17 -5.03 -10.90
C GLU A 56 -12.76 -4.51 -9.58
N LEU A 57 -11.98 -4.51 -8.49
CA LEU A 57 -12.39 -3.93 -7.20
C LEU A 57 -12.68 -2.44 -7.29
N GLY A 58 -12.07 -1.72 -8.24
CA GLY A 58 -12.37 -0.30 -8.48
C GLY A 58 -13.78 -0.02 -9.00
N ARG A 59 -14.53 -1.07 -9.39
CA ARG A 59 -15.96 -0.97 -9.73
C ARG A 59 -16.87 -1.20 -8.53
N GLU A 60 -16.37 -1.90 -7.51
CA GLU A 60 -17.09 -2.29 -6.31
C GLU A 60 -16.85 -1.28 -5.17
N TYR A 61 -15.64 -0.70 -5.10
CA TYR A 61 -15.20 0.20 -4.03
C TYR A 61 -14.54 1.47 -4.60
N PRO A 62 -14.62 2.61 -3.88
CA PRO A 62 -13.95 3.86 -4.27
C PRO A 62 -12.43 3.82 -3.94
N VAL A 63 -11.69 2.91 -4.57
CA VAL A 63 -10.26 2.69 -4.35
C VAL A 63 -9.38 3.30 -5.44
N GLU A 64 -8.26 3.90 -5.06
CA GLU A 64 -7.20 4.33 -5.98
C GLU A 64 -6.06 3.30 -6.03
N PHE A 65 -5.58 2.96 -7.23
CA PHE A 65 -4.42 2.08 -7.41
C PHE A 65 -3.15 2.91 -7.64
N VAL A 66 -2.14 2.70 -6.79
CA VAL A 66 -0.94 3.55 -6.74
C VAL A 66 0.33 2.74 -6.98
N ASP A 67 1.17 3.22 -7.89
CA ASP A 67 2.56 2.76 -8.07
C ASP A 67 3.50 3.61 -7.22
N LEU A 68 4.04 3.01 -6.15
CA LEU A 68 4.93 3.67 -5.19
C LEU A 68 6.31 4.00 -5.77
N ASN A 69 6.64 3.51 -6.97
CA ASN A 69 7.86 3.90 -7.68
C ASN A 69 7.76 5.28 -8.34
N LYS A 70 6.55 5.86 -8.40
CA LYS A 70 6.31 7.18 -8.98
C LYS A 70 6.27 8.24 -7.87
N GLY A 71 6.79 9.44 -8.16
CA GLY A 71 6.64 10.60 -7.26
C GLY A 71 7.79 10.84 -6.26
N GLY A 72 8.85 10.03 -6.30
CA GLY A 72 10.03 10.20 -5.44
C GLY A 72 9.79 9.78 -3.99
N TYR A 73 10.79 9.98 -3.14
CA TYR A 73 10.75 9.60 -1.73
C TYR A 73 11.19 10.74 -0.82
N GLU A 74 10.84 10.62 0.46
CA GLU A 74 11.39 11.37 1.59
C GLU A 74 12.18 10.42 2.47
N GLU A 75 13.24 10.93 3.09
CA GLU A 75 14.03 10.14 4.03
C GLU A 75 13.39 10.19 5.41
N ILE A 76 13.07 9.01 5.95
CA ILE A 76 12.55 8.84 7.30
C ILE A 76 13.59 8.12 8.16
N ARG A 77 13.56 8.40 9.47
CA ARG A 77 14.39 7.68 10.45
C ARG A 77 13.63 6.47 10.97
N LEU A 78 14.27 5.32 10.88
CA LEU A 78 13.77 4.05 11.41
C LEU A 78 14.59 3.65 12.64
N LEU A 79 13.90 3.14 13.64
CA LEU A 79 14.53 2.48 14.77
C LEU A 79 14.90 1.05 14.39
N THR A 80 16.13 0.66 14.68
CA THR A 80 16.63 -0.70 14.46
C THR A 80 16.35 -1.57 15.70
N ALA A 81 16.45 -2.89 15.54
CA ALA A 81 16.16 -3.84 16.63
C ALA A 81 17.10 -3.68 17.85
N ASP A 82 18.29 -3.13 17.64
CA ASP A 82 19.28 -2.76 18.66
C ASP A 82 19.10 -1.32 19.19
N PHE A 83 17.96 -0.68 18.89
CA PHE A 83 17.63 0.70 19.25
C PHE A 83 18.56 1.78 18.65
N GLY A 84 19.28 1.44 17.59
CA GLY A 84 19.95 2.42 16.73
C GLY A 84 18.98 3.13 15.79
N GLU A 85 19.49 4.10 15.03
CA GLU A 85 18.74 4.81 13.99
C GLU A 85 19.36 4.54 12.61
N THR A 86 18.50 4.36 11.60
CA THR A 86 18.92 4.28 10.19
C THR A 86 17.97 5.05 9.30
N GLY A 87 18.48 5.61 8.20
CA GLY A 87 17.68 6.32 7.20
C GLY A 87 17.04 5.32 6.22
N ALA A 88 15.79 5.56 5.86
CA ALA A 88 15.11 4.83 4.79
C ALA A 88 14.32 5.79 3.90
N GLY A 89 14.36 5.53 2.59
CA GLY A 89 13.49 6.23 1.64
C GLY A 89 12.05 5.71 1.75
N CYS A 90 11.12 6.59 2.09
CA CYS A 90 9.68 6.31 2.06
C CYS A 90 9.07 7.08 0.87
N PRO A 91 8.35 6.42 -0.05
CA PRO A 91 7.65 7.11 -1.14
C PRO A 91 6.81 8.26 -0.59
N ARG A 92 6.82 9.40 -1.26
CA ARG A 92 6.03 10.56 -0.87
C ARG A 92 4.54 10.21 -1.00
N SER A 93 3.94 9.68 0.06
CA SER A 93 2.51 9.38 0.06
C SER A 93 1.75 10.70 0.05
N ARG A 94 0.69 10.82 -0.78
CA ARG A 94 -0.29 11.92 -0.66
C ARG A 94 -0.96 12.00 0.72
N LEU A 95 -0.80 10.96 1.53
CA LEU A 95 -1.20 10.96 2.93
C LEU A 95 -0.18 11.75 3.74
N GLY A 96 -0.55 12.99 4.09
CA GLY A 96 0.05 13.74 5.18
C GLY A 96 -0.24 13.05 6.52
N ALA A 97 0.32 11.86 6.74
CA ALA A 97 0.45 11.28 8.06
C ALA A 97 1.66 11.94 8.73
N THR A 98 1.53 13.23 9.05
CA THR A 98 2.42 13.87 10.01
C THR A 98 2.16 13.17 11.33
N VAL A 99 2.95 12.13 11.63
CA VAL A 99 3.05 11.63 13.00
C VAL A 99 3.84 12.71 13.73
N GLU A 100 3.13 13.72 14.23
CA GLU A 100 3.75 14.63 15.17
C GLU A 100 4.22 13.81 16.38
N PRO A 101 5.49 13.95 16.81
CA PRO A 101 5.95 13.30 18.01
C PRO A 101 5.06 13.77 19.16
N ARG A 102 4.40 12.84 19.85
CA ARG A 102 3.76 13.18 21.13
C ARG A 102 4.85 13.67 22.06
N SER A 103 4.76 14.94 22.46
CA SER A 103 5.55 15.50 23.55
C SER A 103 5.40 14.64 24.82
N PRO A 104 6.46 14.54 25.64
CA PRO A 104 6.54 13.63 26.78
C PRO A 104 5.46 13.86 27.85
#